data_AF-A0A959C558-F1
#
_entry.id   AF-A0A959C558-F1
#
_cell.length_a   1.000
_cell.length_b   1.000
_cell.length_c   1.000
_cell.angle_alpha   90.00
_cell.angle_beta   90.00
_cell.angle_gamma   90.00
#
_symmetry.space_group_name_H-M   'P 1'
#
loop_
_entity.id
_entity.type
_entity.pdbx_description
1 polymer ?
#
loop_
_entity_poly.entity_id
_entity_poly.type
_entity_poly.pdbx_seq_one_letter_code
_entity_poly.pdbx_strand_id
1 'polypeptide(L)'
;MKRTFAKKSPMSLLAGFFLFGFLLLTAGRAEAQTYNWMQSDQAQQTIKQEVTTLQTSLQGLTPGTQGYNDVLIHAHYYKAIYRRIVGGMSVEQSVTKALDIFPDAANLSSDTAADSFTGFFVSKSTKESLSNEATGKLTL
;
A
#
# COMPACT_ATOMS: atom_id res chain seq x y z
N MET A 1 71.68 -21.00 -5.75
CA MET A 1 70.26 -21.36 -5.57
C MET A 1 69.39 -20.11 -5.74
N LYS A 2 68.63 -19.99 -6.83
CA LYS A 2 67.72 -18.86 -7.11
C LYS A 2 66.33 -19.18 -6.53
N ARG A 3 65.76 -18.28 -5.71
CA ARG A 3 64.38 -18.39 -5.21
C ARG A 3 63.44 -17.68 -6.18
N THR A 4 62.48 -18.40 -6.74
CA THR A 4 61.43 -17.88 -7.61
C THR A 4 60.30 -17.31 -6.75
N PHE A 5 60.11 -15.99 -6.76
CA PHE A 5 58.90 -15.36 -6.23
C PHE A 5 57.87 -15.25 -7.35
N ALA A 6 56.72 -15.90 -7.17
CA ALA A 6 55.59 -15.81 -8.07
C ALA A 6 55.01 -14.39 -8.06
N LYS A 7 55.14 -13.66 -9.17
CA LYS A 7 54.39 -12.42 -9.44
C LYS A 7 52.91 -12.78 -9.65
N LYS A 8 52.10 -12.77 -8.59
CA LYS A 8 50.63 -12.72 -8.74
C LYS A 8 50.21 -11.26 -8.92
N SER A 9 49.88 -10.93 -10.17
CA SER A 9 49.35 -9.64 -10.61
C SER A 9 48.03 -9.29 -9.89
N PRO A 10 47.81 -8.02 -9.48
CA PRO A 10 46.57 -7.54 -8.85
C PRO A 10 45.35 -7.47 -9.80
N MET A 11 45.42 -8.05 -11.01
CA MET A 11 44.36 -7.98 -12.03
C MET A 11 43.01 -8.58 -11.62
N SER A 12 42.96 -9.50 -10.64
CA SER A 12 41.68 -10.07 -10.16
C SER A 12 40.87 -9.07 -9.32
N LEU A 13 41.51 -8.07 -8.71
CA LEU A 13 40.82 -7.10 -7.85
C LEU A 13 40.04 -6.08 -8.71
N LEU A 14 40.61 -5.69 -9.85
CA LEU A 14 40.00 -4.75 -10.81
C LEU A 14 38.75 -5.32 -11.49
N ALA A 15 38.72 -6.63 -11.76
CA ALA A 15 37.55 -7.31 -12.32
C ALA A 15 36.36 -7.34 -11.34
N GLY A 16 36.63 -7.43 -10.03
CA GLY A 16 35.59 -7.38 -8.99
C GLY A 16 34.91 -6.01 -8.88
N PHE A 17 35.65 -4.92 -9.04
CA PHE A 17 35.09 -3.57 -9.01
C PHE A 17 34.20 -3.26 -10.21
N PHE A 18 34.52 -3.78 -11.41
CA PHE A 18 33.68 -3.61 -12.59
C PHE A 18 32.35 -4.36 -12.48
N LEU A 19 32.35 -5.58 -11.91
CA LEU A 19 31.12 -6.34 -11.69
C LEU A 19 30.21 -5.68 -10.64
N PHE A 20 30.80 -5.13 -9.57
CA PHE A 20 30.07 -4.40 -8.54
C PHE A 20 29.50 -3.07 -9.05
N GLY A 21 30.25 -2.36 -9.90
CA GLY A 21 29.77 -1.13 -10.55
C GLY A 21 28.58 -1.37 -11.48
N PHE A 22 28.58 -2.47 -12.24
CA PHE A 22 27.48 -2.80 -13.15
C PHE A 22 26.20 -3.22 -12.40
N LEU A 23 26.34 -3.89 -11.24
CA LEU A 23 25.23 -4.26 -10.35
C LEU A 23 24.54 -3.05 -9.69
N LEU A 24 25.28 -1.97 -9.43
CA LEU A 24 24.70 -0.72 -8.91
C LEU A 24 23.93 0.08 -9.97
N LEU A 25 24.24 -0.11 -11.26
CA LEU A 25 23.51 0.50 -12.38
C LEU A 25 22.24 -0.26 -12.77
N THR A 26 22.15 -1.56 -12.42
CA THR A 26 20.95 -2.39 -12.63
C THR A 26 20.08 -2.53 -11.39
N ALA A 27 20.47 -1.91 -10.26
CA ALA A 27 19.66 -1.79 -9.06
C ALA A 27 18.45 -0.88 -9.33
N GLY A 28 17.43 -1.49 -9.93
CA GLY A 28 16.02 -1.16 -9.90
C GLY A 28 15.71 0.29 -9.54
N ARG A 29 15.61 1.14 -10.57
CA ARG A 29 14.54 2.14 -10.56
C ARG A 29 13.23 1.35 -10.56
N ALA A 30 12.78 0.95 -9.36
CA ALA A 30 11.35 0.89 -9.12
C ALA A 30 10.89 2.34 -9.29
N GLU A 31 10.50 2.70 -10.51
CA GLU A 31 9.87 3.98 -10.76
C GLU A 31 8.64 4.00 -9.86
N ALA A 32 8.69 4.83 -8.81
CA ALA A 32 7.51 5.14 -8.04
C ALA A 32 6.50 5.67 -9.06
N GLN A 33 5.46 4.89 -9.33
CA GLN A 33 4.38 5.32 -10.23
C GLN A 33 3.83 6.61 -9.63
N THR A 34 4.17 7.72 -10.27
CA THR A 34 3.77 9.05 -9.82
C THR A 34 2.36 9.26 -10.36
N TYR A 35 1.37 8.95 -9.53
CA TYR A 35 -0.02 9.16 -9.88
C TYR A 35 -0.38 10.65 -9.79
N ASN A 36 -1.24 11.10 -10.70
CA ASN A 36 -1.83 12.43 -10.62
C ASN A 36 -3.01 12.40 -9.65
N TRP A 37 -2.73 12.56 -8.36
CA TRP A 37 -3.75 12.50 -7.32
C TRP A 37 -4.73 13.67 -7.39
N MET A 38 -6.00 13.39 -7.13
CA MET A 38 -7.02 14.42 -6.93
C MET A 38 -6.62 15.37 -5.79
N GLN A 39 -7.11 16.61 -5.88
CA GLN A 39 -7.00 17.55 -4.77
C GLN A 39 -7.86 17.08 -3.58
N SER A 40 -7.47 17.44 -2.36
CA SER A 40 -8.11 16.95 -1.13
C SER A 40 -9.63 17.17 -1.09
N ASP A 41 -10.13 18.32 -1.53
CA ASP A 41 -11.58 18.61 -1.55
C ASP A 41 -12.33 17.75 -2.56
N GLN A 42 -11.74 17.55 -3.75
CA GLN A 42 -12.30 16.69 -4.79
C GLN A 42 -12.31 15.23 -4.32
N ALA A 43 -11.20 14.73 -3.79
CA ALA A 43 -11.09 13.38 -3.25
C ALA A 43 -12.13 13.13 -2.15
N GLN A 44 -12.31 14.09 -1.24
CA GLN A 44 -13.33 14.02 -0.18
C GLN A 44 -14.75 13.88 -0.75
N GLN A 45 -15.09 14.63 -1.80
CA GLN A 45 -16.40 14.54 -2.44
C GLN A 45 -16.59 13.18 -3.13
N THR A 46 -15.60 12.72 -3.88
CA THR A 46 -15.61 11.40 -4.53
C THR A 46 -15.81 10.29 -3.50
N ILE A 47 -15.06 10.32 -2.40
CA ILE A 47 -15.17 9.30 -1.33
C ILE A 47 -16.53 9.35 -0.64
N LYS A 48 -17.09 10.54 -0.39
CA LYS A 48 -18.45 10.67 0.19
C LYS A 48 -19.51 10.01 -0.68
N GLN A 49 -19.43 10.24 -2.00
CA GLN A 49 -20.34 9.61 -2.96
C GLN A 49 -20.18 8.08 -2.95
N GLU A 50 -18.93 7.58 -3.00
CA GLU A 50 -18.65 6.14 -2.96
C GLU A 50 -19.20 5.49 -1.69
N VAL A 51 -18.95 6.08 -0.52
CA VAL A 51 -19.47 5.56 0.76
C VAL A 51 -21.00 5.54 0.78
N THR A 52 -21.65 6.53 0.17
CA THR A 52 -23.12 6.60 0.08
C THR A 52 -23.67 5.48 -0.80
N THR A 53 -23.00 5.20 -1.93
CA THR A 53 -23.33 4.08 -2.82
C THR A 53 -23.19 2.75 -2.09
N LEU A 54 -22.05 2.53 -1.41
CA LEU A 54 -21.80 1.30 -0.65
C LEU A 54 -22.80 1.11 0.49
N GLN A 55 -23.17 2.18 1.21
CA GLN A 55 -24.20 2.13 2.25
C GLN A 55 -25.58 1.78 1.70
N THR A 56 -25.89 2.23 0.49
CA THR A 56 -27.14 1.86 -0.20
C THR A 56 -27.11 0.38 -0.59
N SER A 57 -25.99 -0.11 -1.11
CA SER A 57 -25.80 -1.53 -1.42
C SER A 57 -25.95 -2.43 -0.19
N LEU A 58 -25.44 -2.02 0.97
CA LEU A 58 -25.58 -2.80 2.22
C LEU A 58 -27.02 -3.02 2.65
N GLN A 59 -27.94 -2.11 2.34
CA GLN A 59 -29.37 -2.26 2.70
C GLN A 59 -30.06 -3.39 1.92
N GLY A 60 -29.55 -3.72 0.73
CA GLY A 60 -30.06 -4.81 -0.10
C GLY A 60 -29.38 -6.16 0.16
N LEU A 61 -28.39 -6.22 1.05
CA LEU A 61 -27.59 -7.42 1.30
C LEU A 61 -27.88 -8.02 2.67
N THR A 62 -27.93 -9.35 2.72
CA THR A 62 -28.12 -10.08 3.99
C THR A 62 -26.85 -10.01 4.84
N PRO A 63 -26.94 -9.54 6.10
CA PRO A 63 -25.80 -9.50 7.01
C PRO A 63 -25.10 -10.85 7.16
N GLY A 64 -23.76 -10.83 7.22
CA GLY A 64 -22.93 -12.03 7.38
C GLY A 64 -22.66 -12.81 6.10
N THR A 65 -23.32 -12.49 4.98
CA THR A 65 -22.95 -13.05 3.67
C THR A 65 -21.62 -12.48 3.18
N GLN A 66 -20.94 -13.21 2.29
CA GLN A 66 -19.68 -12.75 1.71
C GLN A 66 -19.83 -11.38 1.01
N GLY A 67 -20.91 -11.19 0.24
CA GLY A 67 -21.17 -9.91 -0.43
C GLY A 67 -21.40 -8.76 0.55
N TYR A 68 -22.12 -9.00 1.65
CA TYR A 68 -22.30 -7.98 2.69
C TYR A 68 -20.97 -7.59 3.33
N ASN A 69 -20.16 -8.59 3.70
CA ASN A 69 -18.87 -8.37 4.36
C ASN A 69 -17.89 -7.64 3.45
N ASP A 70 -17.87 -7.96 2.16
CA ASP A 70 -17.03 -7.30 1.17
C ASP A 70 -17.39 -5.81 1.02
N VAL A 71 -18.67 -5.49 0.82
CA VAL A 71 -19.13 -4.09 0.75
C VAL A 71 -18.86 -3.34 2.06
N LEU A 72 -18.98 -4.02 3.20
CA LEU A 72 -18.69 -3.43 4.51
C LEU A 72 -17.20 -3.08 4.65
N ILE A 73 -16.30 -3.98 4.23
CA ILE A 73 -14.85 -3.74 4.20
C ILE A 73 -14.52 -2.52 3.34
N HIS A 74 -15.08 -2.44 2.12
CA HIS A 74 -14.89 -1.27 1.24
C HIS A 74 -15.39 0.01 1.90
N ALA A 75 -16.59 -0.01 2.50
CA ALA A 75 -17.16 1.17 3.15
C ALA A 75 -16.30 1.67 4.32
N HIS A 76 -15.75 0.75 5.13
CA HIS A 76 -14.84 1.11 6.22
C HIS A 76 -13.50 1.64 5.71
N TYR A 77 -12.94 1.03 4.66
CA TYR A 77 -11.71 1.49 4.04
C TYR A 77 -11.85 2.92 3.49
N TYR A 78 -12.90 3.21 2.71
CA TYR A 78 -13.14 4.55 2.17
C TYR A 78 -13.42 5.59 3.26
N LYS A 79 -14.15 5.23 4.33
CA LYS A 79 -14.31 6.12 5.50
C LYS A 79 -12.98 6.43 6.18
N ALA A 80 -12.07 5.46 6.25
CA ALA A 80 -10.76 5.63 6.83
C ALA A 80 -9.84 6.54 5.99
N ILE A 81 -9.93 6.46 4.65
CA ILE A 81 -9.29 7.42 3.74
C ILE A 81 -9.85 8.83 4.00
N TYR A 82 -11.18 8.96 4.02
CA TYR A 82 -11.85 10.24 4.23
C TYR A 82 -11.39 10.93 5.52
N ARG A 83 -11.37 10.21 6.65
CA ARG A 83 -10.93 10.74 7.94
C ARG A 83 -9.49 11.25 7.91
N ARG A 84 -8.60 10.54 7.20
CA ARG A 84 -7.18 10.94 7.07
C ARG A 84 -7.01 12.19 6.23
N ILE A 85 -7.74 12.31 5.11
CA ILE A 85 -7.72 13.52 4.29
C ILE A 85 -8.24 14.71 5.10
N VAL A 86 -9.34 14.55 5.83
CA VAL A 86 -9.88 15.58 6.74
C VAL A 86 -8.88 15.92 7.85
N GLY A 87 -8.10 14.93 8.31
CA GLY A 87 -6.99 15.12 9.25
C GLY A 87 -5.76 15.82 8.66
N GLY A 88 -5.79 16.25 7.40
CA GLY A 88 -4.71 17.00 6.75
C GLY A 88 -3.66 16.14 6.05
N MET A 89 -3.88 14.83 5.93
CA MET A 89 -2.99 13.92 5.21
C MET A 89 -3.21 14.06 3.68
N SER A 90 -2.16 13.84 2.88
CA SER A 90 -2.31 13.81 1.42
C SER A 90 -3.20 12.63 0.98
N VAL A 91 -3.79 12.72 -0.22
CA VAL A 91 -4.66 11.65 -0.75
C VAL A 91 -3.89 10.33 -0.85
N GLU A 92 -2.70 10.35 -1.42
CA GLU A 92 -1.80 9.19 -1.51
C GLU A 92 -1.54 8.53 -0.15
N GLN A 93 -1.08 9.32 0.82
CA GLN A 93 -0.77 8.82 2.15
C GLN A 93 -2.04 8.28 2.83
N SER A 94 -3.18 8.91 2.60
CA SER A 94 -4.47 8.47 3.15
C SER A 94 -4.90 7.11 2.60
N VAL A 95 -4.70 6.86 1.29
CA VAL A 95 -4.98 5.56 0.64
C VAL A 95 -4.13 4.45 1.27
N THR A 96 -2.83 4.68 1.41
CA THR A 96 -1.91 3.68 2.01
C THR A 96 -2.21 3.47 3.50
N LYS A 97 -2.33 4.54 4.28
CA LYS A 97 -2.52 4.47 5.73
C LYS A 97 -3.90 3.99 6.13
N ALA A 98 -4.90 4.10 5.27
CA ALA A 98 -6.24 3.57 5.54
C ALA A 98 -6.26 2.03 5.65
N LEU A 99 -5.29 1.32 5.08
CA LEU A 99 -5.18 -0.14 5.21
C LEU A 99 -4.82 -0.59 6.63
N ASP A 100 -4.23 0.31 7.43
CA ASP A 100 -3.82 0.04 8.81
C ASP A 100 -5.03 -0.22 9.74
N ILE A 101 -6.26 0.09 9.31
CA ILE A 101 -7.48 -0.23 10.07
C ILE A 101 -7.76 -1.74 10.14
N PHE A 102 -7.18 -2.51 9.21
CA PHE A 102 -7.36 -3.95 9.12
C PHE A 102 -6.19 -4.64 9.82
N PRO A 103 -6.39 -5.23 10.99
CA PRO A 103 -5.31 -5.88 11.71
C PRO A 103 -4.71 -7.00 10.86
N ASP A 104 -3.38 -7.08 10.83
CA ASP A 104 -2.73 -8.25 10.28
C ASP A 104 -2.96 -9.42 11.23
N ALA A 105 -3.24 -10.60 10.69
CA ALA A 105 -3.49 -11.81 11.47
C ALA A 105 -2.34 -12.16 12.45
N ALA A 106 -1.15 -11.59 12.24
CA ALA A 106 0.04 -11.80 13.07
C ALA A 106 0.22 -10.78 14.22
N ASN A 107 -0.47 -9.62 14.20
CA ASN A 107 -0.22 -8.51 15.12
C ASN A 107 -1.51 -7.96 15.75
N LEU A 108 -2.19 -8.80 16.52
CA LEU A 108 -3.22 -8.35 17.47
C LEU A 108 -2.55 -7.80 18.74
N SER A 109 -1.78 -6.72 18.60
CA SER A 109 -1.33 -5.89 19.72
C SER A 109 -2.35 -4.78 19.95
N SER A 110 -2.89 -4.72 21.15
CA SER A 110 -4.09 -4.01 21.61
C SER A 110 -4.04 -2.47 21.63
N ASP A 111 -3.03 -1.83 21.04
CA ASP A 111 -2.77 -0.39 21.21
C ASP A 111 -3.33 0.51 20.10
N THR A 112 -3.83 -0.03 18.97
CA THR A 112 -4.39 0.77 17.86
C THR A 112 -5.92 0.87 17.89
N ALA A 113 -6.52 0.83 19.08
CA ALA A 113 -7.95 0.52 19.25
C ALA A 113 -8.94 1.63 18.83
N ALA A 114 -8.51 2.87 18.58
CA ALA A 114 -9.45 3.97 18.33
C ALA A 114 -10.09 3.98 16.93
N ASP A 115 -9.49 3.29 15.95
CA ASP A 115 -9.95 3.28 14.55
C ASP A 115 -9.89 1.88 13.90
N SER A 116 -9.64 0.84 14.71
CA SER A 116 -9.50 -0.54 14.25
C SER A 116 -10.85 -1.14 13.85
N PHE A 117 -10.95 -1.66 12.63
CA PHE A 117 -12.10 -2.45 12.21
C PHE A 117 -11.95 -3.88 12.75
N THR A 118 -12.45 -4.10 13.97
CA THR A 118 -12.33 -5.38 14.66
C THR A 118 -13.32 -6.42 14.12
N GLY A 119 -12.86 -7.64 13.87
CA GLY A 119 -13.72 -8.78 13.51
C GLY A 119 -13.60 -9.26 12.06
N PHE A 120 -12.85 -8.53 11.21
CA PHE A 120 -12.59 -8.94 9.83
C PHE A 120 -11.08 -9.01 9.57
N PHE A 121 -10.60 -10.19 9.20
CA PHE A 121 -9.26 -10.37 8.68
C PHE A 121 -9.30 -10.20 7.16
N VAL A 122 -8.64 -9.14 6.68
CA VAL A 122 -8.53 -8.86 5.25
C VAL A 122 -7.20 -9.43 4.77
N SER A 123 -7.25 -10.31 3.76
CA SER A 123 -6.05 -10.89 3.18
C SER A 123 -5.19 -9.81 2.51
N LYS A 124 -3.89 -10.10 2.33
CA LYS A 124 -2.99 -9.20 1.62
C LYS A 124 -3.50 -8.87 0.20
N SER A 125 -4.02 -9.85 -0.52
CA SER A 125 -4.57 -9.64 -1.87
C SER A 125 -5.81 -8.74 -1.86
N THR A 126 -6.67 -8.84 -0.86
CA THR A 126 -7.81 -7.93 -0.73
C THR A 126 -7.35 -6.52 -0.36
N LYS A 127 -6.35 -6.35 0.51
CA LYS A 127 -5.74 -5.03 0.80
C LYS A 127 -5.15 -4.40 -0.46
N GLU A 128 -4.46 -5.18 -1.29
CA GLU A 128 -3.93 -4.72 -2.58
C GLU A 128 -5.06 -4.34 -3.54
N SER A 129 -6.13 -5.15 -3.63
CA SER A 129 -7.30 -4.84 -4.45
C SER A 129 -7.95 -3.52 -4.03
N LEU A 130 -8.18 -3.32 -2.73
CA LEU A 130 -8.72 -2.08 -2.16
C LEU A 130 -7.84 -0.88 -2.51
N SER A 131 -6.53 -1.01 -2.34
CA SER A 131 -5.59 0.06 -2.66
C SER A 131 -5.61 0.40 -4.15
N ASN A 132 -5.64 -0.61 -5.02
CA ASN A 132 -5.66 -0.40 -6.48
C ASN A 132 -6.96 0.27 -6.93
N GLU A 133 -8.10 -0.15 -6.37
CA GLU A 133 -9.39 0.46 -6.66
C GLU A 133 -9.45 1.92 -6.19
N ALA A 134 -8.99 2.19 -4.96
CA ALA A 134 -8.95 3.55 -4.44
C ALA A 134 -7.99 4.44 -5.25
N THR A 135 -6.82 3.93 -5.65
CA THR A 135 -5.93 4.66 -6.56
C THR A 135 -6.67 4.98 -7.86
N GLY A 136 -7.29 3.99 -8.52
CA GLY A 136 -8.02 4.21 -9.76
C GLY A 136 -9.18 5.22 -9.66
N LYS A 137 -9.81 5.33 -8.49
CA LYS A 137 -10.89 6.31 -8.24
C LYS A 137 -10.39 7.70 -7.85
N LEU A 138 -9.20 7.81 -7.26
CA LEU A 138 -8.70 9.04 -6.64
C LEU A 138 -7.55 9.68 -7.42
N THR A 139 -7.28 9.19 -8.62
CA THR A 139 -6.34 9.76 -9.58
C THR A 139 -7.07 10.33 -10.79
N LEU A 140 -6.45 11.30 -11.45
CA LEU A 140 -6.96 12.03 -12.62
C LEU A 140 -6.50 11.41 -13.95
#